data_AF-A0A0C2G4W1-F1
#
_entry.id   AF-A0A0C2G4W1-F1
#
_cell.length_a   1.000
_cell.length_b   1.000
_cell.length_c   1.000
_cell.angle_alpha   90.00
_cell.angle_beta   90.00
_cell.angle_gamma   90.00
#
_symmetry.space_group_name_H-M   'P 1'
#
loop_
_entity.id
_entity.type
_entity.pdbx_description
1 polymer ?
#
loop_
_entity_poly.entity_id
_entity_poly.type
_entity_poly.pdbx_seq_one_letter_code
_entity_poly.pdbx_strand_id
1 'polypeptide(L)'
;MLSIFRRCRYDRHVRDICTTASTFTSRNDLKDPKKLALHKLYRPEKVTPNEKGYALLNTARINKGMAFTLKERQYLGIHGLLPPAFMSQEQQVYRTMKRIRDEPDNLGKYVYFS
;
A
#
# COMPACT_ATOMS: atom_id res chain seq x y z
N MET A 1 19.93 -36.77 4.57
CA MET A 1 20.16 -35.73 3.54
C MET A 1 18.94 -34.82 3.48
N LEU A 2 18.86 -33.81 4.34
CA LEU A 2 19.28 -32.42 4.06
C LEU A 2 18.66 -31.82 2.78
N SER A 3 17.60 -31.03 2.95
CA SER A 3 17.51 -29.70 2.34
C SER A 3 16.36 -28.92 2.99
N ILE A 4 16.75 -28.24 4.07
CA ILE A 4 16.07 -27.10 4.66
C ILE A 4 15.96 -26.02 3.58
N PHE A 5 14.77 -25.79 3.03
CA PHE A 5 14.47 -24.50 2.39
C PHE A 5 13.62 -23.67 3.33
N ARG A 6 14.34 -22.89 4.15
CA ARG A 6 13.82 -21.68 4.80
C ARG A 6 13.21 -20.79 3.73
N ARG A 7 11.91 -20.89 3.51
CA ARG A 7 11.16 -19.83 2.85
C ARG A 7 10.90 -18.77 3.91
N CYS A 8 11.82 -17.81 3.94
CA CYS A 8 11.75 -16.61 4.76
C CYS A 8 10.31 -16.08 4.74
N ARG A 9 9.62 -16.16 5.88
CA ARG A 9 8.25 -15.64 6.02
C ARG A 9 8.33 -14.12 6.00
N TYR A 10 8.26 -13.55 4.81
CA TYR A 10 7.93 -12.14 4.65
C TYR A 10 6.47 -11.98 5.10
N ASP A 11 6.29 -11.24 6.18
CA ASP A 11 5.03 -11.01 6.89
C ASP A 11 3.92 -10.58 5.92
N ARG A 12 2.86 -11.38 5.86
CA ARG A 12 1.78 -11.32 4.88
C ARG A 12 0.62 -10.48 5.41
N HIS A 13 0.87 -9.28 5.93
CA HIS A 13 -0.19 -8.41 6.47
C HIS A 13 -0.03 -6.94 6.08
N VAL A 14 0.20 -6.68 4.78
CA VAL A 14 -0.19 -5.39 4.18
C VAL A 14 -1.72 -5.43 4.05
N ARG A 15 -2.42 -4.86 5.04
CA ARG A 15 -3.87 -4.69 4.97
C ARG A 15 -4.10 -3.47 4.09
N ASP A 16 -4.64 -3.66 2.89
CA ASP A 16 -4.96 -2.54 2.00
C ASP A 16 -6.13 -1.74 2.57
N ILE A 17 -5.81 -0.61 3.20
CA ILE A 17 -6.79 0.38 3.66
C ILE A 17 -7.28 1.16 2.44
N CYS A 18 -8.15 0.51 1.68
CA CYS A 18 -9.11 0.99 0.67
C CYS A 18 -8.71 2.24 -0.14
N THR A 19 -8.55 2.16 -1.47
CA THR A 19 -9.57 2.51 -2.50
C THR A 19 -8.93 2.66 -3.90
N THR A 20 -8.78 1.55 -4.62
CA THR A 20 -9.16 1.53 -6.03
C THR A 20 -10.34 0.59 -6.13
N ALA A 21 -11.51 1.10 -5.72
CA ALA A 21 -12.77 0.44 -5.97
C ALA A 21 -13.02 0.44 -7.49
N SER A 22 -12.48 -0.56 -8.19
CA SER A 22 -13.03 -1.17 -9.43
C SER A 22 -12.03 -2.00 -10.26
N THR A 23 -10.73 -2.06 -9.97
CA THR A 23 -9.81 -2.71 -10.94
C THR A 23 -9.54 -4.20 -10.71
N PHE A 24 -9.92 -4.81 -9.58
CA PHE A 24 -9.57 -6.23 -9.36
C PHE A 24 -10.53 -7.25 -9.98
N THR A 25 -11.65 -6.82 -10.57
CA THR A 25 -12.59 -7.71 -11.28
C THR A 25 -12.44 -7.67 -12.80
N SER A 26 -11.52 -6.85 -13.35
CA SER A 26 -11.39 -6.66 -14.80
C SER A 26 -10.06 -7.18 -15.34
N ARG A 27 -9.81 -8.49 -15.15
CA ARG A 27 -9.04 -9.30 -16.10
C ARG A 27 -9.83 -10.60 -16.24
N ASN A 28 -9.96 -11.11 -17.47
CA ASN A 28 -10.96 -12.09 -17.94
C ASN A 28 -10.94 -13.49 -17.27
N ASP A 29 -10.35 -13.61 -16.08
CA ASP A 29 -9.93 -14.85 -15.43
C ASP A 29 -10.99 -15.50 -14.54
N LEU A 30 -12.16 -14.88 -14.35
CA LEU A 30 -13.15 -15.22 -13.33
C LEU A 30 -14.53 -15.56 -13.91
N LYS A 31 -14.57 -16.15 -15.11
CA LYS A 31 -15.81 -16.63 -15.74
C LYS A 31 -16.27 -18.00 -15.24
N ASP A 32 -15.33 -18.86 -14.81
CA ASP A 32 -15.66 -20.16 -14.22
C ASP A 32 -16.18 -20.01 -12.78
N PRO A 33 -17.39 -20.53 -12.46
CA PRO A 33 -17.97 -20.45 -11.12
C PRO A 33 -17.10 -21.11 -10.04
N LYS A 34 -16.35 -22.18 -10.37
CA LYS A 34 -15.49 -22.86 -9.38
C LYS A 34 -14.28 -22.00 -9.01
N LYS A 35 -13.62 -21.41 -10.00
CA LYS A 35 -12.50 -20.47 -9.79
C LYS A 35 -12.94 -19.20 -9.05
N LEU A 36 -14.14 -18.69 -9.33
CA LEU A 36 -14.73 -17.57 -8.59
C LEU A 36 -14.95 -17.92 -7.11
N ALA A 37 -15.53 -19.09 -6.83
CA ALA A 37 -15.76 -19.56 -5.47
C ALA A 37 -14.45 -19.74 -4.69
N LEU A 38 -13.43 -20.34 -5.32
CA LEU A 38 -12.11 -20.50 -4.73
C LEU A 38 -11.45 -19.14 -4.44
N HIS A 39 -11.49 -18.20 -5.39
CA HIS A 39 -10.94 -16.86 -5.17
C HIS A 39 -11.63 -16.16 -4.00
N LYS A 40 -12.96 -16.26 -3.88
CA LYS A 40 -13.70 -15.69 -2.75
C LYS A 40 -13.28 -16.30 -1.42
N LEU A 41 -13.01 -17.60 -1.37
CA LEU A 41 -12.64 -18.31 -0.14
C LEU A 41 -11.26 -17.90 0.40
N TYR A 42 -10.31 -17.59 -0.49
CA TYR A 42 -8.93 -17.26 -0.09
C TYR A 42 -8.57 -15.77 -0.18
N ARG A 43 -9.47 -14.91 -0.69
CA ARG A 43 -9.21 -13.47 -0.79
C ARG A 43 -9.12 -12.85 0.61
N PRO A 44 -8.15 -11.94 0.87
CA PRO A 44 -8.16 -11.16 2.10
C PRO A 44 -9.35 -10.20 2.13
N GLU A 45 -10.08 -10.21 3.25
CA GLU A 45 -11.19 -9.28 3.47
C GLU A 45 -10.71 -7.85 3.76
N LYS A 46 -11.52 -6.89 3.34
CA LYS A 46 -11.23 -5.47 3.57
C LYS A 46 -11.47 -5.12 5.03
N VAL A 47 -10.53 -4.41 5.64
CA VAL A 47 -10.64 -3.90 7.01
C VAL A 47 -10.64 -2.38 6.95
N THR A 48 -11.70 -1.75 7.47
CA THR A 48 -11.75 -0.29 7.60
C THR A 48 -10.97 0.14 8.85
N PRO A 49 -10.09 1.15 8.75
CA PRO A 49 -9.38 1.67 9.90
C PRO A 49 -10.34 2.47 10.78
N ASN A 50 -10.10 2.45 12.10
CA ASN A 50 -10.83 3.30 13.05
C ASN A 50 -10.22 4.71 13.15
N GLU A 51 -8.93 4.83 12.87
CA GLU A 51 -8.17 6.09 12.95
C GLU A 51 -8.58 7.07 11.83
N LYS A 52 -8.56 8.37 12.15
CA LYS A 52 -8.88 9.48 11.23
C LYS A 52 -7.95 10.66 11.48
N GLY A 53 -7.94 11.62 10.56
CA GLY A 53 -7.19 12.86 10.71
C GLY A 53 -5.68 12.62 10.89
N TYR A 54 -5.07 13.35 11.82
CA TYR A 54 -3.63 13.26 12.07
C TYR A 54 -3.18 11.88 12.55
N ALA A 55 -3.98 11.19 13.39
CA ALA A 55 -3.65 9.85 13.88
C ALA A 55 -3.44 8.87 12.72
N LEU A 56 -4.27 8.98 11.68
CA LEU A 56 -4.15 8.15 10.49
C LEU A 56 -2.86 8.39 9.71
N LEU A 57 -2.38 9.64 9.65
CA LEU A 57 -1.13 9.99 8.99
C LEU A 57 0.10 9.53 9.78
N ASN A 58 -0.01 9.41 11.11
CA ASN A 58 1.08 8.92 11.95
C ASN A 58 1.24 7.39 11.88
N THR A 59 0.18 6.67 11.52
CA THR A 59 0.22 5.21 11.42
C THR A 59 0.74 4.75 10.06
N ALA A 60 2.02 4.34 10.03
CA ALA A 60 2.73 3.94 8.81
C ALA A 60 2.03 2.85 7.97
N ARG A 61 1.32 1.91 8.63
CA ARG A 61 0.58 0.83 7.93
C ARG A 61 -0.56 1.34 7.06
N ILE A 62 -1.12 2.50 7.38
CA ILE A 62 -2.35 3.01 6.76
C ILE A 62 -2.15 4.30 5.98
N ASN A 63 -1.04 4.99 6.25
CA ASN A 63 -0.68 6.21 5.56
C ASN A 63 -0.20 5.93 4.12
N LYS A 64 -0.90 6.54 3.14
CA LYS A 64 -0.53 6.53 1.71
C LYS A 64 0.17 7.83 1.25
N GLY A 65 0.39 8.77 2.17
CA GLY A 65 0.90 10.10 1.88
C GLY A 65 0.07 10.82 0.83
N MET A 66 0.72 11.34 -0.21
CA MET A 66 0.03 12.07 -1.29
C MET A 66 -0.76 11.18 -2.27
N ALA A 67 -0.74 9.86 -2.08
CA ALA A 67 -1.51 8.92 -2.89
C ALA A 67 -2.97 8.78 -2.44
N PHE A 68 -3.35 9.44 -1.33
CA PHE A 68 -4.76 9.63 -1.02
C PHE A 68 -5.42 10.51 -2.07
N THR A 69 -6.48 9.98 -2.68
CA THR A 69 -7.37 10.71 -3.58
C THR A 69 -8.15 11.79 -2.83
N LEU A 70 -8.70 12.78 -3.55
CA LEU A 70 -9.48 13.85 -2.94
C LEU A 70 -10.65 13.31 -2.08
N LYS A 71 -11.37 12.29 -2.58
CA LYS A 71 -12.50 11.68 -1.88
C LYS A 71 -12.07 11.00 -0.58
N GLU A 72 -10.97 10.23 -0.61
CA GLU A 72 -10.42 9.62 0.60
C GLU A 72 -9.98 10.67 1.61
N ARG A 73 -9.34 11.76 1.15
CA ARG A 73 -8.90 12.83 2.06
C ARG A 73 -10.06 13.49 2.80
N GLN A 74 -11.15 13.76 2.09
CA GLN A 74 -12.37 14.31 2.69
C GLN A 74 -13.02 13.31 3.66
N TYR A 75 -13.16 12.05 3.25
CA TYR A 75 -13.80 11.02 4.07
C TYR A 75 -13.02 10.68 5.35
N LEU A 76 -11.69 10.67 5.27
CA LEU A 76 -10.79 10.35 6.38
C LEU A 76 -10.43 11.58 7.23
N GLY A 77 -10.92 12.77 6.87
CA GLY A 77 -10.67 14.01 7.61
C GLY A 77 -9.21 14.49 7.56
N ILE A 78 -8.50 14.21 6.46
CA ILE A 78 -7.09 14.62 6.25
C ILE A 78 -6.95 15.70 5.17
N HIS A 79 -8.06 16.19 4.63
CA HIS A 79 -8.07 17.32 3.70
C HIS A 79 -7.58 18.58 4.43
N GLY A 80 -6.59 19.28 3.86
CA GLY A 80 -5.91 20.42 4.50
C GLY A 80 -4.65 20.06 5.29
N LEU A 81 -4.47 18.80 5.72
CA LEU A 81 -3.24 18.35 6.39
C LEU A 81 -2.12 17.97 5.42
N LEU A 82 -2.49 17.63 4.18
CA LEU A 82 -1.57 17.27 3.11
C LEU A 82 -1.49 18.39 2.06
N PRO A 83 -0.33 18.56 1.38
CA PRO A 83 -0.21 19.47 0.24
C PRO A 83 -1.29 19.21 -0.82
N PRO A 84 -1.70 20.23 -1.61
CA PRO A 84 -2.77 20.12 -2.61
C PRO A 84 -2.40 19.28 -3.85
N ALA A 85 -1.23 18.62 -3.85
CA ALA A 85 -0.80 17.71 -4.90
C ALA A 85 -1.27 16.28 -4.66
N PHE A 86 -1.58 15.57 -5.74
CA PHE A 86 -1.91 14.14 -5.76
C PHE A 86 -0.82 13.40 -6.52
N MET A 87 -0.35 12.27 -5.99
CA MET A 87 0.69 11.46 -6.64
C MET A 87 0.29 10.00 -6.68
N SER A 88 0.61 9.30 -7.76
CA SER A 88 0.48 7.84 -7.78
C SER A 88 1.57 7.19 -6.91
N GLN A 89 1.35 5.93 -6.51
CA GLN A 89 2.37 5.15 -5.81
C GLN A 89 3.68 5.06 -6.63
N GLU A 90 3.57 4.89 -7.95
CA GLU A 90 4.73 4.85 -8.85
C GLU A 90 5.51 6.17 -8.86
N GLN A 91 4.81 7.31 -8.85
CA GLN A 91 5.46 8.63 -8.76
C GLN A 91 6.18 8.83 -7.42
N GLN A 92 5.58 8.36 -6.32
CA GLN A 92 6.23 8.40 -5.01
C GLN A 92 7.50 7.53 -5.01
N VAL A 93 7.42 6.30 -5.51
CA VAL A 93 8.59 5.40 -5.66
C VAL A 93 9.68 6.05 -6.52
N TYR A 94 9.32 6.67 -7.65
CA TYR A 94 10.27 7.37 -8.50
C TYR A 94 11.02 8.47 -7.73
N ARG A 95 10.32 9.32 -6.98
CA ARG A 95 10.93 10.40 -6.19
C ARG A 95 11.85 9.85 -5.10
N THR A 96 11.41 8.81 -4.40
CA THR A 96 12.19 8.10 -3.39
C THR A 96 13.45 7.51 -4.00
N MET A 97 13.34 6.75 -5.09
CA MET A 97 14.48 6.12 -5.76
C MET A 97 15.45 7.12 -6.35
N LYS A 98 14.97 8.25 -6.87
CA LYS A 98 15.83 9.35 -7.33
C LYS A 98 16.69 9.86 -6.16
N ARG A 99 16.06 10.19 -5.03
CA ARG A 99 16.77 10.66 -3.83
C ARG A 99 17.82 9.65 -3.33
N ILE A 100 17.49 8.35 -3.33
CA ILE A 100 18.43 7.30 -2.90
C ILE A 100 19.63 7.19 -3.84
N ARG A 101 19.42 7.34 -5.16
CA ARG A 101 20.50 7.29 -6.16
C ARG A 101 21.40 8.52 -6.09
N ASP A 102 20.83 9.66 -5.72
CA ASP A 102 21.55 10.92 -5.54
C ASP A 102 22.38 10.93 -4.24
N GLU A 103 22.07 10.07 -3.26
CA GLU A 103 22.80 9.97 -1.99
C GLU A 103 24.18 9.31 -2.22
N PRO A 104 25.30 9.99 -1.87
CA PRO A 104 26.64 9.46 -2.12
C PRO A 104 27.01 8.34 -1.14
N ASP A 105 26.60 8.46 0.13
CA ASP A 105 26.99 7.54 1.19
C ASP A 105 25.94 6.42 1.40
N ASN A 106 26.44 5.21 1.63
CA ASN A 106 25.58 4.05 1.89
C ASN A 106 24.94 4.10 3.28
N LEU A 107 25.59 4.73 4.27
CA LEU A 107 24.97 4.95 5.58
C LEU A 107 23.79 5.92 5.46
N GLY A 108 23.94 7.00 4.67
CA GLY A 108 22.84 7.92 4.35
C GLY A 108 21.62 7.21 3.72
N LYS A 109 21.88 6.28 2.79
CA LYS A 109 20.81 5.43 2.20
C LYS A 109 20.13 4.54 3.23
N TYR A 110 20.90 3.97 4.15
CA TYR A 110 20.34 3.13 5.22
C TYR A 110 19.43 3.94 6.15
N VAL A 111 19.88 5.12 6.59
CA VAL A 111 19.08 6.01 7.45
C VAL A 111 17.78 6.42 6.75
N TYR A 112 17.80 6.61 5.44
CA TYR A 112 16.60 6.95 4.68
C TYR A 112 15.57 5.80 4.62
N PHE A 113 15.99 4.54 4.70
CA PHE A 113 15.12 3.36 4.68
C PHE A 113 14.73 2.85 6.08
N SER A 114 15.46 3.25 7.11
CA SER A 114 15.21 2.85 8.49
C SER A 114 13.93 3.50 9.05
#